data_AF-A0A3E0NI62-F1
#
_entry.id   AF-A0A3E0NI62-F1
#
_cell.length_a   1.000
_cell.length_b   1.000
_cell.length_c   1.000
_cell.angle_alpha   90.00
_cell.angle_beta   90.00
_cell.angle_gamma   90.00
#
_symmetry.space_group_name_H-M   'P 1'
#
loop_
_entity.id
_entity.type
_entity.pdbx_description
1 polymer ?
#
loop_
_entity_poly.entity_id
_entity_poly.type
_entity_poly.pdbx_seq_one_letter_code
_entity_poly.pdbx_strand_id
1 'polypeptide(L)'
;ANWAAYPAQIVLFIPFIRAGEWLLGLEPSAINPSDIASMFSDDFYASLEIYGQSLAAGFALWAITAIPLSFALSYPLRSVLQKKLVTERQ
;
A
#
# COMPACT_ATOMS: atom_id res chain seq x y z
N ALA A 1 -17.13 -11.72 4.43
CA ALA A 1 -15.67 -11.51 4.59
C ALA A 1 -15.01 -11.56 3.22
N ASN A 2 -14.14 -10.61 2.90
CA ASN A 2 -13.54 -10.49 1.56
C ASN A 2 -12.27 -11.34 1.46
N TRP A 3 -12.41 -12.65 1.23
CA TRP A 3 -11.29 -13.60 1.24
C TRP A 3 -10.28 -13.37 0.10
N ALA A 4 -10.69 -12.73 -0.99
CA ALA A 4 -9.80 -12.40 -2.12
C ALA A 4 -8.89 -11.18 -1.85
N ALA A 5 -9.25 -10.32 -0.90
CA ALA A 5 -8.49 -9.10 -0.62
C ALA A 5 -7.17 -9.38 0.13
N TYR A 6 -7.14 -10.42 0.97
CA TYR A 6 -5.95 -10.74 1.78
C TYR A 6 -4.74 -11.18 0.95
N PRO A 7 -4.85 -12.10 -0.02
CA PRO A 7 -3.73 -12.44 -0.90
C PRO A 7 -3.24 -11.24 -1.71
N ALA A 8 -4.17 -10.46 -2.25
CA ALA A 8 -3.84 -9.25 -3.01
C ALA A 8 -3.11 -8.21 -2.15
N GLN A 9 -3.51 -8.05 -0.88
CA GLN A 9 -2.83 -7.16 0.05
C GLN A 9 -1.37 -7.55 0.25
N ILE A 10 -1.07 -8.84 0.47
CA ILE A 10 0.32 -9.30 0.64
C ILE A 10 1.13 -9.09 -0.65
N VAL A 11 0.54 -9.43 -1.81
CA VAL A 11 1.20 -9.26 -3.12
C VAL A 11 1.49 -7.80 -3.43
N LEU A 12 0.59 -6.88 -3.07
CA LEU A 12 0.76 -5.44 -3.31
C LEU A 12 1.64 -4.76 -2.26
N PHE A 13 1.76 -5.32 -1.05
CA PHE A 13 2.53 -4.71 0.02
C PHE A 13 4.01 -4.53 -0.35
N ILE A 14 4.64 -5.57 -0.89
CA ILE A 14 6.05 -5.55 -1.32
C ILE A 14 6.33 -4.48 -2.40
N PRO A 15 5.60 -4.43 -3.52
CA PRO A 15 5.85 -3.40 -4.54
C PRO A 15 5.58 -1.99 -4.03
N PHE A 16 4.62 -1.79 -3.12
CA PHE A 16 4.43 -0.48 -2.49
C PHE A 16 5.63 -0.05 -1.66
N ILE A 17 6.22 -0.95 -0.86
CA ILE A 17 7.46 -0.67 -0.11
C ILE A 17 8.60 -0.31 -1.08
N ARG A 18 8.86 -1.15 -2.08
CA ARG A 18 9.94 -0.92 -3.06
C ARG A 18 9.78 0.41 -3.81
N ALA A 19 8.57 0.71 -4.26
CA ALA A 19 8.30 1.94 -4.98
C ALA A 19 8.33 3.17 -4.06
N GLY A 20 7.97 3.01 -2.78
CA GLY A 20 8.11 4.06 -1.77
C GLY A 20 9.57 4.35 -1.44
N GLU A 21 10.38 3.31 -1.23
CA GLU A 21 11.83 3.43 -1.06
C GLU A 21 12.46 4.14 -2.26
N TRP A 22 12.11 3.75 -3.48
CA TRP A 22 12.55 4.42 -4.70
C TRP A 22 12.14 5.89 -4.75
N LEU A 23 10.88 6.20 -4.40
CA LEU A 23 10.36 7.58 -4.40
C LEU A 23 11.10 8.48 -3.40
N LEU A 24 11.50 7.93 -2.25
CA LEU A 24 12.22 8.67 -1.20
C LEU A 24 13.74 8.56 -1.31
N GLY A 25 14.26 7.81 -2.29
CA GLY A 25 15.70 7.61 -2.51
C GLY A 25 16.37 6.75 -1.43
N LEU A 26 15.64 5.86 -0.79
CA LEU A 26 16.15 4.93 0.22
C LEU A 26 16.79 3.70 -0.44
N GLU A 27 17.80 3.13 0.22
CA GLU A 27 18.31 1.82 -0.18
C GLU A 27 17.25 0.73 0.07
N PRO A 28 17.03 -0.19 -0.89
CA PRO A 28 16.04 -1.24 -0.72
C PRO A 28 16.42 -2.18 0.43
N SER A 29 15.59 -2.24 1.47
CA SER A 29 15.79 -3.17 2.59
C SER A 29 15.70 -4.64 2.15
N ALA A 30 16.42 -5.55 2.80
CA ALA A 30 16.27 -6.98 2.52
C ALA A 30 14.94 -7.50 3.09
N ILE A 31 14.01 -7.93 2.22
CA ILE A 31 12.74 -8.51 2.66
C ILE A 31 12.90 -10.04 2.72
N ASN A 32 13.65 -10.51 3.71
CA ASN A 32 13.80 -11.93 4.03
C ASN A 32 13.39 -12.17 5.50
N PRO A 33 12.37 -13.00 5.78
CA PRO A 33 11.90 -13.24 7.13
C PRO A 33 12.99 -13.72 8.11
N SER A 34 13.96 -14.54 7.65
CA SER A 34 15.05 -14.99 8.52
C SER A 34 15.96 -13.84 8.94
N ASP A 35 16.28 -12.96 7.99
CA ASP A 35 17.25 -11.88 8.18
C ASP A 35 16.62 -10.76 9.02
N ILE A 36 15.33 -10.52 8.83
CA ILE A 36 14.53 -9.63 9.69
C ILE A 36 14.54 -10.18 11.12
N ALA A 37 14.23 -11.46 11.33
CA ALA A 37 14.16 -12.04 12.67
C ALA A 37 15.52 -12.02 13.40
N SER A 38 16.62 -12.26 12.70
CA SER A 38 17.97 -12.16 13.28
C SER A 38 18.32 -10.71 13.61
N MET A 39 18.08 -9.75 12.71
CA MET A 39 18.37 -8.34 12.97
C MET A 39 17.58 -7.78 14.15
N PHE A 40 16.30 -8.11 14.25
CA PHE A 40 15.46 -7.67 15.38
C PHE A 40 15.90 -8.24 16.72
N SER A 41 16.55 -9.41 16.72
CA SER A 41 17.07 -10.08 17.92
C SER A 41 18.44 -9.54 18.33
N ASP A 42 19.27 -9.13 17.36
CA ASP A 42 20.61 -8.58 17.60
C ASP A 42 20.56 -7.08 17.97
N ASP A 43 19.87 -6.25 17.17
CA ASP A 43 19.71 -4.82 17.42
C ASP A 43 18.32 -4.34 17.00
N PHE A 44 17.44 -4.26 17.99
CA PHE A 44 16.06 -3.82 17.79
C PHE A 44 15.96 -2.39 17.25
N TYR A 45 16.81 -1.47 17.73
CA TYR A 45 16.71 -0.05 17.36
C TYR A 45 17.19 0.18 15.93
N ALA A 46 18.32 -0.41 15.57
CA ALA A 46 18.83 -0.34 14.20
C ALA A 46 17.85 -0.99 13.20
N SER A 47 17.25 -2.13 13.59
CA SER A 47 16.22 -2.80 12.79
C SER A 47 14.98 -1.94 12.61
N LEU A 48 14.50 -1.32 13.68
CA LEU A 48 13.34 -0.44 13.64
C LEU A 48 13.60 0.78 12.76
N GLU A 49 14.81 1.34 12.76
CA GLU A 49 15.17 2.45 11.89
C GLU A 49 15.14 2.03 10.42
N ILE A 50 15.84 0.95 10.06
CA ILE A 50 15.94 0.48 8.67
C ILE A 50 14.57 0.06 8.13
N TYR A 51 13.92 -0.90 8.79
CA TYR A 51 12.63 -1.42 8.32
C TYR A 51 11.49 -0.42 8.53
N GLY A 52 11.56 0.42 9.57
CA GLY A 52 10.59 1.48 9.82
C GLY A 52 10.62 2.55 8.74
N GLN A 53 11.81 2.96 8.27
CA GLN A 53 11.94 3.89 7.14
C GLN A 53 11.35 3.29 5.86
N SER A 54 11.67 2.04 5.54
CA SER A 54 11.10 1.34 4.39
C SER A 54 9.58 1.21 4.45
N LEU A 55 9.02 0.88 5.62
CA LEU A 55 7.58 0.81 5.84
C LEU A 55 6.91 2.18 5.72
N ALA A 56 7.50 3.21 6.30
CA ALA A 56 7.00 4.58 6.20
C ALA A 56 7.00 5.06 4.74
N ALA A 57 8.03 4.70 3.97
CA ALA A 57 8.12 5.00 2.55
C ALA A 57 7.00 4.33 1.74
N GLY A 58 6.75 3.04 1.99
CA GLY A 58 5.63 2.31 1.37
C GLY A 58 4.27 2.91 1.74
N PHE A 59 4.08 3.29 3.00
CA PHE A 59 2.86 3.97 3.45
C PHE A 59 2.68 5.34 2.80
N ALA A 60 3.75 6.12 2.67
CA ALA A 60 3.70 7.42 2.01
C ALA A 60 3.26 7.28 0.54
N LEU A 61 3.84 6.32 -0.20
CA LEU A 61 3.42 6.04 -1.57
C LEU A 61 1.96 5.56 -1.63
N TRP A 62 1.56 4.68 -0.70
CA TRP A 62 0.17 4.24 -0.62
C TRP A 62 -0.79 5.42 -0.42
N ALA A 63 -0.48 6.34 0.49
CA ALA A 63 -1.30 7.54 0.71
C ALA A 63 -1.35 8.44 -0.54
N ILE A 64 -0.20 8.65 -1.20
CA ILE A 64 -0.10 9.46 -2.43
C ILE A 64 -0.93 8.86 -3.57
N THR A 65 -0.96 7.53 -3.69
CA THR A 65 -1.68 6.83 -4.77
C THR A 65 -3.16 6.60 -4.46
N ALA A 66 -3.52 6.41 -3.19
CA ALA A 66 -4.90 6.17 -2.75
C ALA A 66 -5.81 7.36 -3.02
N ILE A 67 -5.32 8.59 -2.85
CA ILE A 67 -6.09 9.82 -3.10
C ILE A 67 -6.53 9.91 -4.58
N PRO A 68 -5.63 9.97 -5.58
CA PRO A 68 -6.01 10.07 -6.98
C PRO A 68 -6.82 8.85 -7.44
N LEU A 69 -6.51 7.65 -6.94
CA LEU A 69 -7.29 6.45 -7.25
C LEU A 69 -8.74 6.55 -6.76
N SER A 70 -8.95 7.08 -5.55
CA SER A 70 -10.31 7.28 -5.00
C SER A 70 -11.12 8.29 -5.83
N PHE A 71 -10.49 9.38 -6.28
CA PHE A 71 -11.12 10.34 -7.19
C PHE A 71 -11.43 9.71 -8.56
N ALA A 72 -10.49 8.97 -9.13
CA ALA A 72 -10.65 8.31 -10.42
C ALA A 72 -11.78 7.27 -10.42
N LEU A 73 -11.95 6.50 -9.32
CA LEU A 73 -13.04 5.54 -9.20
C LEU A 73 -14.39 6.19 -8.89
N SER A 74 -14.44 7.22 -8.05
CA SER A 74 -15.71 7.83 -7.63
C SER A 74 -16.45 8.53 -8.78
N TYR A 75 -15.72 9.11 -9.75
CA TYR A 75 -16.32 9.80 -10.89
C TYR A 75 -17.22 8.92 -11.77
N PRO A 76 -16.75 7.78 -12.34
CA PRO A 76 -17.60 6.90 -13.15
C PRO A 76 -18.68 6.20 -12.32
N LEU A 77 -18.38 5.80 -11.09
CA LEU A 77 -19.37 5.17 -10.20
C LEU A 77 -20.56 6.09 -9.95
N ARG A 78 -20.30 7.37 -9.66
CA ARG A 78 -21.36 8.36 -9.47
C ARG A 78 -22.20 8.55 -10.74
N SER A 79 -21.57 8.58 -11.91
CA SER A 79 -22.28 8.69 -13.19
C SER A 79 -23.20 7.49 -13.46
N VAL A 80 -22.72 6.27 -13.21
CA VAL A 80 -23.51 5.04 -13.41
C VAL A 80 -24.65 4.94 -12.40
N LEU A 81 -24.41 5.24 -11.13
CA LEU A 81 -25.42 5.25 -10.07
C LEU A 81 -26.51 6.29 -10.34
N GLN A 82 -26.14 7.50 -10.74
CA GLN A 82 -27.10 8.55 -11.09
C GLN A 82 -27.94 8.17 -12.30
N LYS A 83 -27.34 7.57 -13.34
CA LYS A 83 -28.08 7.08 -14.51
C LYS A 83 -29.11 6.02 -14.12
N LYS A 84 -28.73 5.03 -13.30
CA LYS A 84 -29.67 3.99 -12.83
C LYS A 84 -30.80 4.56 -11.98
N LEU A 85 -30.51 5.49 -11.07
CA LEU A 85 -31.54 6.10 -10.21
C LEU A 85 -32.53 7.00 -10.97
N VAL A 86 -32.10 7.63 -12.08
CA VAL A 86 -32.99 8.40 -12.95
C VAL A 86 -33.86 7.47 -13.80
N THR A 87 -33.29 6.38 -14.34
CA THR A 87 -34.04 5.39 -15.14
C THR A 87 -35.08 4.62 -14.31
N GLU A 88 -34.86 4.35 -13.02
CA GLU A 88 -35.87 3.69 -12.17
C GLU A 88 -37.00 4.62 -11.69
N ARG A 89 -36.87 5.93 -11.83
CA ARG A 89 -37.93 6.90 -11.46
C ARG A 89 -38.85 7.30 -12.62
N GLN A 90 -38.53 6.94 -13.86
CA GLN A 90 -39.39 7.14 -15.03
C GLN A 90 -40.13 5.85 -15.38
#